data_AF-A0A846Q1L0-F1
#
_entry.id   AF-A0A846Q1L0-F1
#
_cell.length_a   1.000
_cell.length_b   1.000
_cell.length_c   1.000
_cell.angle_alpha   90.00
_cell.angle_beta   90.00
_cell.angle_gamma   90.00
#
_symmetry.space_group_name_H-M   'P 1'
#
loop_
_entity.id
_entity.type
_entity.pdbx_description
1 polymer ?
#
loop_
_entity_poly.entity_id
_entity_poly.type
_entity_poly.pdbx_seq_one_letter_code
_entity_poly.pdbx_strand_id
1 'polypeptide(L)' 'GLLPKQGDLDLKGINIPSEDVKELMKVDPEEWKAEIPDIEHHFALFGNRLPETLRSQLKEFVSRLDRASSSL' A
#
# COMPACT_ATOMS: atom_id res chain seq x y z
N GLY A 1 -0.14 5.03 2.91
CA GLY A 1 0.12 5.38 4.32
C GLY A 1 1.25 6.38 4.37
N LEU A 2 2.04 6.40 5.44
CA LEU A 2 3.29 7.14 5.51
C LEU A 2 4.44 6.20 5.18
N LEU A 3 5.39 6.65 4.36
CA LEU A 3 6.65 5.98 4.15
C LEU A 3 7.79 6.83 4.74
N PRO A 4 8.84 6.21 5.28
CA PRO A 4 10.08 6.90 5.62
C PRO A 4 10.63 7.61 4.38
N LYS A 5 11.21 8.79 4.57
CA LYS A 5 12.02 9.43 3.52
C LYS A 5 13.36 8.72 3.40
N GLN A 6 14.04 8.97 2.29
CA GLN A 6 15.40 8.47 2.10
C GLN A 6 16.29 8.97 3.25
N GLY A 7 16.91 8.03 3.97
CA GLY A 7 17.79 8.32 5.10
C GLY A 7 17.10 8.38 6.47
N ASP A 8 15.77 8.22 6.55
CA ASP A 8 15.06 8.17 7.84
C ASP A 8 15.32 6.84 8.58
N LEU A 9 15.73 5.79 7.86
CA LEU A 9 16.09 4.49 8.43
C LEU A 9 17.57 4.48 8.83
N ASP A 10 17.87 4.15 10.10
CA ASP A 10 19.23 3.85 10.53
C ASP A 10 19.60 2.42 10.13
N LEU A 11 20.52 2.30 9.16
CA LEU A 11 20.97 1.01 8.62
C LEU A 11 22.33 0.57 9.16
N LYS A 12 22.83 1.19 10.25
CA LYS A 12 24.11 0.81 10.84
C LYS A 12 24.13 -0.67 11.24
N GLY A 13 25.16 -1.38 10.78
CA GLY A 13 25.33 -2.80 11.04
C GLY A 13 24.55 -3.73 10.11
N ILE A 14 23.78 -3.18 9.16
CA ILE A 14 23.06 -3.95 8.14
C ILE A 14 23.80 -3.82 6.81
N ASN A 15 24.31 -4.94 6.29
CA ASN A 15 24.94 -4.98 4.98
C ASN A 15 23.88 -5.14 3.88
N ILE A 16 23.22 -4.04 3.52
CA ILE A 16 22.21 -3.99 2.46
C ILE A 16 22.58 -2.92 1.42
N PRO A 17 22.53 -3.25 0.12
CA PRO A 17 22.70 -2.26 -0.94
C PRO A 17 21.62 -1.18 -0.94
N SER A 18 21.96 0.00 -1.44
CA SER A 18 21.04 1.16 -1.45
C SER A 18 19.83 0.98 -2.36
N GLU A 19 20.03 0.21 -3.43
CA GLU A 19 19.04 -0.17 -4.43
C GLU A 19 17.98 -1.09 -3.83
N ASP A 20 18.38 -2.05 -3.00
CA ASP A 20 17.44 -2.96 -2.33
C ASP A 20 16.58 -2.20 -1.32
N VAL A 21 17.15 -1.23 -0.61
CA VAL A 21 16.38 -0.35 0.29
C VAL A 21 15.37 0.49 -0.51
N LYS A 22 15.75 1.01 -1.67
CA LYS A 22 14.84 1.76 -2.54
C LYS A 22 13.70 0.87 -3.04
N GLU A 23 14.01 -0.36 -3.44
CA GLU A 23 13.02 -1.32 -3.91
C GLU A 23 12.04 -1.72 -2.80
N LEU A 24 12.54 -2.02 -1.59
CA LEU A 24 11.69 -2.31 -0.43
C LEU A 24 10.73 -1.16 -0.07
N MET A 25 11.12 0.07 -0.36
CA MET A 25 10.32 1.27 -0.10
C MET A 25 9.50 1.71 -1.31
N LYS A 26 9.56 0.99 -2.44
CA LYS A 26 8.78 1.29 -3.64
C LYS A 26 7.30 1.06 -3.34
N VAL A 27 6.45 2.01 -3.72
CA VAL A 27 5.00 1.86 -3.75
C VAL A 27 4.54 2.13 -5.16
N ASP A 28 4.18 1.07 -5.88
CA ASP A 28 3.65 1.16 -7.23
C ASP A 28 2.12 1.19 -7.20
N PRO A 29 1.47 2.31 -7.57
CA PRO A 29 0.02 2.41 -7.52
C PRO A 29 -0.72 1.38 -8.39
N GLU A 30 -0.15 0.97 -9.52
CA GLU A 30 -0.79 0.03 -10.43
C GLU A 30 -0.68 -1.41 -9.92
N GLU A 31 0.47 -1.79 -9.34
CA GLU A 31 0.60 -3.07 -8.64
C GLU A 31 -0.40 -3.16 -7.47
N TRP A 32 -0.54 -2.10 -6.67
CA TRP A 32 -1.51 -2.07 -5.57
C TRP A 32 -2.97 -2.06 -6.04
N LYS A 33 -3.28 -1.49 -7.21
CA LYS A 33 -4.63 -1.58 -7.80
C LYS A 33 -4.96 -3.01 -8.21
N ALA A 34 -3.99 -3.76 -8.70
CA ALA A 34 -4.18 -5.16 -9.09
C ALA A 34 -4.57 -6.06 -7.90
N GLU A 35 -4.23 -5.67 -6.67
CA GLU A 35 -4.57 -6.39 -5.43
C GLU A 35 -5.99 -6.10 -4.90
N ILE A 36 -6.65 -5.05 -5.39
CA ILE A 36 -7.98 -4.65 -4.89
C ILE A 36 -9.03 -5.77 -5.01
N PRO A 37 -9.13 -6.52 -6.13
CA PRO A 37 -10.08 -7.63 -6.24
C PRO A 37 -9.89 -8.71 -5.17
N ASP A 38 -8.64 -9.01 -4.79
CA ASP A 38 -8.35 -10.01 -3.77
C ASP A 38 -8.72 -9.52 -2.36
N ILE A 39 -8.52 -8.23 -2.08
CA ILE A 39 -9.00 -7.59 -0.85
C ILE A 39 -10.53 -7.63 -0.78
N GLU A 40 -11.22 -7.31 -1.88
CA GLU A 40 -12.68 -7.38 -1.97
C GLU A 40 -13.19 -8.82 -1.77
N HIS A 41 -12.51 -9.80 -2.37
CA HIS A 41 -12.81 -11.22 -2.18
C HIS A 41 -12.65 -11.64 -0.72
N HIS A 42 -11.54 -11.25 -0.08
CA HIS A 42 -11.32 -11.50 1.34
C HIS A 42 -12.39 -10.85 2.22
N PHE A 43 -12.78 -9.61 1.92
CA PHE A 43 -13.84 -8.88 2.63
C PHE A 43 -15.21 -9.54 2.49
N ALA A 44 -15.49 -10.16 1.34
CA ALA A 44 -16.73 -10.88 1.10
C ALA A 44 -16.91 -12.09 2.04
N LEU A 45 -15.83 -12.72 2.51
CA LEU A 45 -15.87 -13.83 3.47
C LEU A 45 -16.57 -13.46 4.79
N PHE A 46 -16.55 -12.18 5.16
CA PHE A 46 -17.18 -11.68 6.38
C PHE A 46 -18.63 -11.25 6.18
N GLY A 47 -19.05 -11.01 4.94
CA GLY A 47 -20.40 -10.59 4.57
C GLY A 47 -20.90 -9.40 5.40
N ASN A 48 -22.03 -9.60 6.08
CA ASN A 48 -22.68 -8.57 6.89
C ASN A 48 -21.94 -8.25 8.20
N ARG A 49 -20.97 -9.08 8.62
CA ARG A 49 -20.18 -8.83 9.83
C ARG A 49 -18.99 -7.92 9.59
N LEU A 50 -18.67 -7.60 8.33
CA LEU A 50 -17.59 -6.68 8.01
C LEU A 50 -17.96 -5.26 8.49
N PRO A 51 -17.16 -4.63 9.38
CA PRO A 51 -17.41 -3.27 9.81
C PRO A 51 -17.45 -2.30 8.63
N GLU A 52 -18.42 -1.38 8.66
CA GLU A 52 -18.58 -0.37 7.60
C GLU A 52 -17.33 0.50 7.44
N THR A 53 -16.64 0.80 8.53
CA THR A 53 -15.36 1.53 8.51
C THR A 53 -14.32 0.88 7.60
N LEU A 54 -14.23 -0.45 7.56
CA LEU A 54 -13.28 -1.14 6.68
C LEU A 54 -13.66 -0.99 5.19
N ARG A 55 -14.96 -1.02 4.88
CA ARG A 55 -15.46 -0.75 3.52
C ARG A 55 -15.12 0.67 3.09
N SER A 56 -15.29 1.64 3.98
CA SER A 56 -14.94 3.03 3.73
C SER A 56 -13.43 3.22 3.55
N GLN A 57 -12.61 2.55 4.36
CA GLN A 57 -11.15 2.60 4.22
C GLN A 57 -10.67 2.00 2.89
N LEU A 58 -11.30 0.93 2.39
CA LEU A 58 -10.98 0.39 1.06
C LEU A 58 -11.32 1.40 -0.06
N LYS A 59 -12.48 2.06 0.01
CA LYS A 59 -12.86 3.12 -0.96
C LYS A 59 -11.88 4.30 -0.94
N GLU A 60 -11.48 4.75 0.25
CA GLU A 60 -10.48 5.81 0.39
C GLU A 60 -9.11 5.37 -0.12
N PHE A 61 -8.75 4.09 0.07
CA PHE A 61 -7.51 3.53 -0.45
C PHE A 61 -7.47 3.55 -1.97
N VAL A 62 -8.51 3.02 -2.64
CA VAL A 62 -8.66 3.10 -4.11
C VAL A 62 -8.55 4.55 -4.59
N SER A 63 -9.26 5.46 -3.93
CA SER A 63 -9.20 6.89 -4.26
C SER A 63 -7.79 7.50 -4.13
N ARG A 64 -6.97 7.03 -3.19
CA ARG A 64 -5.57 7.46 -3.05
C ARG A 64 -4.71 6.89 -4.18
N LEU A 65 -4.92 5.64 -4.57
CA LEU A 65 -4.21 5.01 -5.68
C LEU A 65 -4.51 5.72 -7.01
N ASP A 66 -5.77 6.05 -7.29
CA ASP A 66 -6.15 6.77 -8.51
C ASP A 66 -5.48 8.13 -8.63
N ARG A 67 -5.40 8.89 -7.52
CA ARG A 67 -4.68 10.16 -7.48
C ARG A 67 -3.18 9.99 -7.68
N ALA A 68 -2.59 8.94 -7.09
CA ALA A 68 -1.17 8.65 -7.22
C ALA A 68 -0.80 8.27 -8.67
N SER A 69 -1.60 7.42 -9.32
CA SER A 69 -1.38 7.05 -10.73
C SER A 69 -1.58 8.22 -11.69
N SER A 70 -2.45 9.18 -11.36
CA SER A 70 -2.70 10.37 -12.20
C SER A 70 -1.65 11.47 -12.04
N SER A 71 -0.75 11.34 -11.06
CA SER A 71 0.32 12.31 -10.76
C SER A 71 1.70 11.87 -11.29
N LEU A 72 1.75 10.71 -11.97
CA LEU A 72 2.90 10.16 -12.69
C LEU A 72 2.76 10.45 -14.19
#